data_AF-A0A7Y0ADF7-F1
#
_entry.id   AF-A0A7Y0ADF7-F1
#
_cell.length_a   1.000
_cell.length_b   1.000
_cell.length_c   1.000
_cell.angle_alpha   90.00
_cell.angle_beta   90.00
_cell.angle_gamma   90.00
#
_symmetry.space_group_name_H-M   'P 1'
#
loop_
_entity.id
_entity.type
_entity.pdbx_description
1 polymer ?
#
loop_
_entity_poly.entity_id
_entity_poly.type
_entity_poly.pdbx_seq_one_letter_code
_entity_poly.pdbx_strand_id
1 'polypeptide(L)'
;MAQRLLIQSLGEGWHDRDSILLHACFQCLIDCVEQENLLDGHVSWHHDEHKQAIYQELTALYHWWKARVVTLAAESGLINPESPAYQDDNAMLIRLIKVRSYLWT
;
A
#
# COMPACT_ATOMS: atom_id res chain seq x y z
N MET A 1 14.88 16.60 13.60
CA MET A 1 13.61 15.95 14.00
C MET A 1 13.57 14.57 13.37
N ALA A 2 13.07 13.55 14.07
CA ALA A 2 12.93 12.21 13.50
C ALA A 2 11.62 12.11 12.74
N GLN A 3 11.66 11.66 11.48
CA GLN A 3 10.47 11.34 10.71
C GLN A 3 9.85 10.04 11.25
N ARG A 4 8.52 10.03 11.45
CA ARG A 4 7.78 8.87 11.95
C ARG A 4 6.63 8.58 10.99
N LEU A 5 6.47 7.31 10.63
CA LEU A 5 5.34 6.81 9.86
C LEU A 5 4.28 6.29 10.85
N LEU A 6 3.05 6.81 10.77
CA LEU A 6 1.92 6.30 11.54
C LEU A 6 1.13 5.33 10.67
N ILE A 7 1.11 4.06 11.05
CA ILE A 7 0.40 3.00 10.32
C ILE A 7 -1.06 2.97 10.80
N GLN A 8 -1.96 3.61 10.06
CA GLN A 8 -3.37 3.80 10.47
C GLN A 8 -4.19 2.51 10.42
N SER A 9 -3.74 1.53 9.65
CA SER A 9 -4.41 0.24 9.46
C SER A 9 -4.10 -0.78 10.56
N LEU A 10 -3.17 -0.48 11.47
CA LEU A 10 -2.86 -1.33 12.62
C LEU A 10 -3.37 -0.69 13.91
N GLY A 11 -4.09 -1.47 14.71
CA GLY A 11 -4.52 -1.07 16.05
C GLY A 11 -3.38 -1.08 17.07
N GLU A 12 -3.70 -0.71 18.31
CA GLU A 12 -2.75 -0.80 19.41
C GLU A 12 -2.43 -2.27 19.74
N GLY A 13 -1.20 -2.53 20.20
CA GLY A 13 -0.77 -3.85 20.64
C GLY A 13 0.44 -4.38 19.88
N TRP A 14 0.69 -5.68 20.08
CA TRP A 14 1.77 -6.39 19.41
C TRP A 14 1.31 -6.87 18.05
N HIS A 15 2.16 -6.69 17.05
CA HIS A 15 1.95 -7.15 15.68
C HIS A 15 3.20 -7.87 15.19
N ASP A 16 3.01 -8.94 14.42
CA ASP A 16 4.09 -9.63 13.74
C ASP A 16 4.84 -8.70 12.78
N ARG A 17 6.14 -8.95 12.61
CA ARG A 17 7.01 -8.07 11.80
C ARG A 17 6.69 -8.12 10.31
N ASP A 18 6.16 -9.24 9.82
CA ASP A 18 5.66 -9.37 8.45
C ASP A 18 4.43 -8.51 8.21
N SER A 19 3.48 -8.49 9.15
CA SER A 19 2.30 -7.62 9.13
C SER A 19 2.71 -6.15 9.17
N ILE A 20 3.61 -5.78 10.09
CA ILE A 20 4.13 -4.40 10.12
C ILE A 20 4.76 -4.02 8.78
N LEU A 21 5.51 -4.93 8.13
CA LEU A 21 6.13 -4.64 6.83
C LEU A 21 5.08 -4.37 5.74
N LEU A 22 4.08 -5.24 5.61
CA LEU A 22 3.00 -5.07 4.63
C LEU A 22 2.27 -3.75 4.85
N HIS A 23 1.79 -3.54 6.09
CA HIS A 23 1.02 -2.36 6.45
C HIS A 23 1.83 -1.06 6.31
N ALA A 24 3.11 -1.06 6.70
CA ALA A 24 3.97 0.12 6.54
C ALA A 24 4.21 0.48 5.07
N CYS A 25 4.48 -0.51 4.22
CA CYS A 25 4.69 -0.27 2.79
C CYS A 25 3.44 0.33 2.14
N PHE A 26 2.26 -0.22 2.44
CA PHE A 26 1.01 0.33 1.90
C PHE A 26 0.60 1.65 2.58
N GLN A 27 1.01 1.91 3.83
CA GLN A 27 0.84 3.24 4.43
C GLN A 27 1.58 4.31 3.62
N CYS A 28 2.81 4.04 3.15
CA CYS A 28 3.52 5.00 2.28
C CYS A 28 2.75 5.29 0.99
N LEU A 29 2.14 4.27 0.36
CA LEU A 29 1.29 4.48 -0.81
C LEU A 29 0.07 5.35 -0.46
N ILE A 30 -0.62 5.04 0.63
CA ILE A 30 -1.79 5.78 1.09
C ILE A 30 -1.45 7.24 1.36
N ASP A 31 -0.33 7.50 2.05
CA ASP A 31 0.10 8.85 2.36
C ASP A 31 0.40 9.64 1.08
N CYS A 32 1.12 9.06 0.10
CA CYS A 32 1.35 9.73 -1.18
C CYS A 32 0.03 9.99 -1.94
N VAL A 33 -0.90 9.04 -1.97
CA VAL A 33 -2.16 9.20 -2.70
C VAL A 33 -3.07 10.23 -2.03
N GLU A 34 -3.32 10.09 -0.73
CA GLU A 34 -4.35 10.85 -0.01
C GLU A 34 -3.83 12.17 0.57
N GLN A 35 -2.55 12.24 0.99
CA GLN A 35 -1.99 13.46 1.61
C GLN A 35 -1.22 14.32 0.60
N GLU A 36 -0.56 13.68 -0.38
CA GLU A 36 0.26 14.38 -1.38
C GLU A 36 -0.45 14.52 -2.74
N ASN A 37 -1.67 13.97 -2.88
CA ASN A 37 -2.45 13.95 -4.12
C ASN A 37 -1.69 13.30 -5.30
N LEU A 38 -0.97 12.20 -5.09
CA LEU A 38 -0.15 11.56 -6.13
C LEU A 38 -0.92 11.25 -7.43
N LEU A 39 -2.16 10.76 -7.35
CA LEU A 39 -2.93 10.33 -8.51
C LEU A 39 -3.62 11.49 -9.24
N ASP A 40 -4.14 12.48 -8.51
CA ASP A 40 -4.94 13.59 -9.04
C ASP A 40 -4.19 14.95 -9.09
N GLY A 41 -2.95 14.97 -8.61
CA GLY A 41 -2.15 16.17 -8.43
C GLY A 41 -1.33 16.55 -9.66
N HIS A 42 -0.10 17.01 -9.43
CA HIS A 42 0.74 17.63 -10.47
C HIS A 42 1.49 16.64 -11.36
N VAL A 43 1.41 15.33 -11.08
CA VAL A 43 2.14 14.32 -11.84
C VAL A 43 1.44 14.07 -13.18
N SER A 44 2.16 14.30 -14.29
CA SER A 44 1.64 14.05 -15.64
C SER A 44 1.74 12.56 -15.99
N TRP A 45 0.75 11.79 -15.54
CA TRP A 45 0.64 10.35 -15.77
C TRP A 45 0.35 9.97 -17.22
N HIS A 46 -0.33 10.85 -17.96
CA HIS A 46 -0.85 10.58 -19.30
C HIS A 46 0.10 11.05 -20.42
N HIS A 47 1.36 11.36 -20.08
CA HIS A 47 2.34 11.86 -21.05
C HIS A 47 2.98 10.74 -21.89
N ASP A 48 3.14 9.56 -21.32
CA ASP A 48 3.72 8.39 -21.98
C ASP A 48 3.09 7.09 -21.47
N GLU A 49 3.13 6.04 -22.31
CA GLU A 49 2.51 4.74 -22.02
C GLU A 49 3.07 4.08 -20.75
N HIS A 50 4.35 4.29 -20.46
CA HIS A 50 4.99 3.72 -19.27
C HIS A 50 4.45 4.36 -18.00
N LYS A 51 4.37 5.70 -17.93
CA LYS A 51 3.74 6.41 -16.81
C LYS A 51 2.27 6.07 -16.66
N GLN A 52 1.55 5.89 -17.77
CA GLN A 52 0.15 5.48 -17.72
C GLN A 52 0.01 4.07 -17.11
N ALA A 53 0.90 3.14 -17.45
CA ALA A 53 0.93 1.80 -16.83
C ALA A 53 1.26 1.86 -15.33
N ILE A 54 2.21 2.73 -14.93
CA ILE A 54 2.52 2.93 -13.50
C ILE A 54 1.32 3.54 -12.76
N TYR A 55 0.63 4.51 -13.35
CA TYR A 55 -0.57 5.11 -12.76
C TYR A 55 -1.66 4.06 -12.53
N GLN A 56 -1.93 3.22 -13.53
CA GLN A 56 -2.90 2.12 -13.41
C GLN A 56 -2.50 1.15 -12.31
N GLU A 57 -1.21 0.81 -12.19
CA GLU A 57 -0.70 -0.09 -11.16
C GLU A 57 -0.85 0.51 -9.75
N LEU A 58 -0.46 1.78 -9.55
CA LEU A 58 -0.62 2.48 -8.27
C LEU A 58 -2.08 2.58 -7.87
N THR A 59 -2.97 2.87 -8.82
CA THR A 59 -4.42 2.96 -8.61
C THR A 59 -4.99 1.59 -8.20
N ALA A 60 -4.59 0.52 -8.90
CA ALA A 60 -5.00 -0.85 -8.57
C ALA A 60 -4.52 -1.28 -7.18
N LEU A 61 -3.26 -0.99 -6.83
CA LEU A 61 -2.69 -1.29 -5.52
C LEU A 61 -3.37 -0.50 -4.39
N TYR A 62 -3.67 0.78 -4.61
CA TYR A 62 -4.39 1.62 -3.67
C TYR A 62 -5.79 1.05 -3.37
N HIS A 63 -6.57 0.75 -4.42
CA HIS A 63 -7.91 0.19 -4.24
C HIS A 63 -7.89 -1.20 -3.60
N TRP A 64 -6.93 -2.04 -4.01
CA TRP A 64 -6.74 -3.35 -3.40
C TRP A 64 -6.48 -3.23 -1.91
N TRP A 65 -5.57 -2.34 -1.49
CA TRP A 65 -5.24 -2.17 -0.08
C TRP A 65 -6.44 -1.70 0.75
N LYS A 66 -7.20 -0.71 0.25
CA LYS A 66 -8.43 -0.24 0.91
C LYS A 66 -9.43 -1.38 1.12
N ALA A 67 -9.60 -2.26 0.14
CA ALA A 67 -10.44 -3.45 0.29
C ALA A 67 -9.85 -4.46 1.28
N ARG A 68 -8.53 -4.72 1.21
CA ARG A 68 -7.85 -5.68 2.08
C ARG A 68 -7.91 -5.28 3.55
N VAL A 69 -7.78 -4.00 3.88
CA VAL A 69 -7.92 -3.51 5.26
C VAL A 69 -9.29 -3.82 5.84
N VAL A 70 -10.37 -3.73 5.05
CA VAL A 70 -11.72 -4.11 5.49
C VAL A 70 -11.80 -5.61 5.79
N THR A 71 -11.23 -6.45 4.93
CA THR A 71 -11.15 -7.89 5.15
C THR A 71 -10.34 -8.24 6.39
N LEU A 72 -9.15 -7.63 6.56
CA LEU A 72 -8.30 -7.85 7.74
C LEU A 72 -9.03 -7.46 9.03
N ALA A 73 -9.75 -6.34 9.04
CA ALA A 73 -10.53 -5.93 10.21
C ALA A 73 -11.61 -6.98 10.58
N ALA A 74 -12.22 -7.65 9.60
CA ALA A 74 -13.15 -8.76 9.85
C ALA A 74 -12.44 -10.04 10.33
N GLU A 75 -11.18 -10.24 9.96
CA GLU A 75 -10.33 -11.39 10.30
C GLU A 75 -9.49 -11.17 11.59
N SER A 76 -9.90 -10.25 12.46
CA SER A 76 -9.18 -9.85 13.68
C SER A 76 -7.80 -9.19 13.46
N GLY A 77 -7.50 -8.77 12.23
CA GLY A 77 -6.27 -8.07 11.86
C GLY A 77 -5.03 -8.97 11.76
N LEU A 78 -5.20 -10.28 11.86
CA LEU A 78 -4.09 -11.24 11.86
C LEU A 78 -3.82 -11.75 10.44
N ILE A 79 -2.56 -11.72 10.05
CA ILE A 79 -2.08 -12.34 8.82
C ILE A 79 -1.71 -13.79 9.13
N ASN A 80 -2.33 -14.74 8.42
CA ASN A 80 -2.02 -16.16 8.55
C ASN A 80 -1.16 -16.62 7.36
N PRO A 81 0.11 -17.01 7.55
CA PRO A 81 1.00 -17.47 6.48
C PRO A 81 0.50 -18.70 5.70
N GLU A 82 -0.38 -19.51 6.29
CA GLU A 82 -0.96 -20.68 5.66
C GLU A 82 -2.24 -20.36 4.87
N SER A 83 -2.75 -19.12 4.98
CA SER A 83 -3.94 -18.71 4.25
C SER A 83 -3.62 -18.44 2.78
N PRO A 84 -4.57 -18.72 1.84
CA PRO A 84 -4.43 -18.28 0.45
C PRO A 84 -4.21 -16.77 0.32
N ALA A 85 -4.83 -15.98 1.20
CA ALA A 85 -4.71 -14.53 1.22
C ALA A 85 -3.27 -14.05 1.47
N TYR A 86 -2.44 -14.82 2.17
CA TYR A 86 -1.03 -14.48 2.39
C TYR A 86 -0.23 -14.43 1.09
N GLN A 87 -0.53 -15.33 0.14
CA GLN A 87 0.14 -15.34 -1.16
C GLN A 87 -0.25 -14.12 -1.98
N ASP A 88 -1.52 -13.72 -1.91
CA ASP A 88 -2.02 -12.50 -2.53
C ASP A 88 -1.37 -11.25 -1.90
N ASP A 89 -1.32 -11.16 -0.56
CA ASP A 89 -0.67 -10.07 0.16
C ASP A 89 0.80 -9.92 -0.25
N ASN A 90 1.54 -11.04 -0.35
CA ASN A 90 2.93 -11.05 -0.79
C ASN A 90 3.07 -10.61 -2.27
N ALA A 91 2.17 -11.07 -3.14
CA ALA A 91 2.16 -10.66 -4.55
C ALA A 91 1.93 -9.15 -4.70
N MET A 92 1.01 -8.58 -3.92
CA MET A 92 0.72 -7.14 -3.95
C MET A 92 1.85 -6.31 -3.34
N LEU A 93 2.50 -6.79 -2.28
CA LEU A 93 3.69 -6.16 -1.75
C LEU A 93 4.82 -6.11 -2.79
N ILE A 94 5.09 -7.22 -3.49
CA ILE A 94 6.10 -7.26 -4.55
C ILE A 94 5.76 -6.29 -5.68
N ARG A 95 4.50 -6.21 -6.09
CA ARG A 95 4.01 -5.25 -7.08
C ARG A 95 4.29 -3.81 -6.65
N LEU A 96 3.97 -3.45 -5.40
CA LEU A 96 4.28 -2.13 -4.85
C LEU A 96 5.78 -1.84 -4.84
N ILE A 97 6.61 -2.79 -4.43
CA ILE A 97 8.07 -2.61 -4.42
C ILE A 97 8.61 -2.33 -5.83
N LYS A 98 8.04 -2.92 -6.88
CA LYS A 98 8.46 -2.66 -8.27
C LYS A 98 8.16 -1.24 -8.73
N VAL A 99 7.15 -0.57 -8.17
CA VAL A 99 6.76 0.80 -8.54
C VAL A 99 7.13 1.84 -7.48
N ARG A 100 7.83 1.45 -6.40
CA ARG A 100 8.14 2.34 -5.27
C ARG A 100 8.91 3.61 -5.64
N SER A 101 9.68 3.59 -6.72
CA SER A 101 10.42 4.77 -7.20
C SER A 101 9.52 5.88 -7.74
N TYR A 102 8.22 5.63 -7.87
CA TYR A 102 7.20 6.59 -8.28
C TYR A 102 6.35 7.11 -7.11
N LEU A 103 6.69 6.74 -5.86
CA LEU A 103 6.07 7.28 -4.65
C LEU A 103 6.75 8.60 -4.26
N TRP A 104 6.58 9.61 -5.10
CA TRP A 104 7.03 10.97 -4.85
C TRP A 104 6.11 11.94 -5.59
N THR A 105 5.87 13.09 -4.99
CA THR A 105 5.10 14.21 -5.56
C THR A 105 5.95 15.46 -5.65
#